data_AF-A0A5E4QHV8-F1
#
_entry.id   AF-A0A5E4QHV8-F1
#
_cell.length_a   1.000
_cell.length_b   1.000
_cell.length_c   1.000
_cell.angle_alpha   90.00
_cell.angle_beta   90.00
_cell.angle_gamma   90.00
#
_symmetry.space_group_name_H-M   'P 1'
#
loop_
_entity.id
_entity.type
_entity.pdbx_description
1 polymer ?
#
loop_
_entity_poly.entity_id
_entity_poly.type
_entity_poly.pdbx_seq_one_letter_code
_entity_poly.pdbx_strand_id
1 'polypeptide(L)'
;MDTNTSLVVSSPNIKYTDEYIYSDYKYQESLVTRTESQLVVKPYHSSLQIRTSRKVGKIGVMLVGWGGNNGSTFTAAVLANRHQLSWNTKNGRQDPNWFGSITQASTVKLGINEKGEDVFVGMSQLLPMVDPDDLVHGTGQGRPRHEPDHRHPLPAVIAGVHDTSDNIEKALRANHSEISPSTIFALAAIDEGCCYINGSPQNTIVSGVIERAEQRGVFVAGLKPVSIVSYNHLGNNDGKNLSAPKQFRSKEPDHVVVIKYVPYVGE
;
A
#
# COMPACT_ATOMS: atom_id res chain seq x y z
N MET A 1 -8.96 25.57 1.02
CA MET A 1 -10.25 24.97 0.61
C MET A 1 -11.04 24.75 1.88
N ASP A 2 -12.31 25.15 1.92
CA ASP A 2 -13.16 24.87 3.08
C ASP A 2 -13.25 23.35 3.28
N THR A 3 -12.62 22.85 4.34
CA THR A 3 -12.63 21.44 4.71
C THR A 3 -13.98 21.00 5.31
N ASN A 4 -14.89 21.95 5.54
CA ASN A 4 -16.21 21.74 6.16
C ASN A 4 -17.36 21.47 5.17
N THR A 5 -17.12 21.49 3.87
CA THR A 5 -18.19 21.21 2.90
C THR A 5 -18.38 19.71 2.72
N SER A 6 -19.48 19.17 3.23
CA SER A 6 -19.86 17.77 3.03
C SER A 6 -20.35 17.55 1.59
N LEU A 7 -19.74 16.63 0.86
CA LEU A 7 -20.19 16.21 -0.47
C LEU A 7 -21.44 15.32 -0.36
N VAL A 8 -22.52 15.69 -1.05
CA VAL A 8 -23.74 14.90 -1.15
C VAL A 8 -24.10 14.71 -2.62
N VAL A 9 -24.33 13.45 -3.02
CA VAL A 9 -24.74 13.11 -4.38
C VAL A 9 -26.24 12.83 -4.40
N SER A 10 -27.01 13.69 -5.07
CA SER A 10 -28.44 13.48 -5.27
C SER A 10 -28.67 12.55 -6.47
N SER A 11 -28.92 11.27 -6.20
CA SER A 11 -29.16 10.24 -7.23
C SER A 11 -30.17 9.21 -6.73
N PRO A 12 -31.06 8.68 -7.60
CA PRO A 12 -31.97 7.60 -7.24
C PRO A 12 -31.25 6.29 -6.87
N ASN A 13 -30.00 6.13 -7.30
CA ASN A 13 -29.18 4.93 -7.04
C ASN A 13 -28.37 5.05 -5.74
N ILE A 14 -28.53 6.14 -4.98
CA ILE A 14 -27.79 6.37 -3.75
C ILE A 14 -28.77 6.57 -2.60
N LYS A 15 -28.53 5.87 -1.50
CA LYS A 15 -29.28 6.03 -0.26
C LYS A 15 -28.32 6.31 0.89
N TYR A 16 -28.54 7.45 1.54
CA TYR A 16 -27.83 7.80 2.77
C TYR A 16 -28.66 7.38 4.00
N THR A 17 -27.96 6.82 4.98
CA THR A 17 -28.46 6.58 6.34
C THR A 17 -27.47 7.20 7.33
N ASP A 18 -27.77 7.22 8.62
CA ASP A 18 -26.84 7.74 9.63
C ASP A 18 -25.53 6.93 9.66
N GLU A 19 -25.59 5.63 9.40
CA GLU A 19 -24.44 4.72 9.49
C GLU A 19 -23.75 4.43 8.16
N TYR A 20 -24.51 4.38 7.06
CA TYR A 20 -24.03 3.88 5.77
C TYR A 20 -24.46 4.73 4.57
N ILE A 21 -23.64 4.67 3.52
CA ILE A 21 -23.97 5.07 2.15
C ILE A 21 -24.18 3.79 1.34
N TYR A 22 -25.35 3.64 0.73
CA TYR A 22 -25.65 2.56 -0.19
C TYR A 22 -25.62 3.09 -1.61
N SER A 23 -24.97 2.36 -2.51
CA SER A 23 -24.87 2.71 -3.93
C SER A 23 -25.17 1.49 -4.78
N ASP A 24 -26.18 1.61 -5.64
CA ASP A 24 -26.46 0.64 -6.70
C ASP A 24 -25.66 1.04 -7.95
N TYR A 25 -24.62 0.27 -8.25
CA TYR A 25 -23.71 0.54 -9.35
C TYR A 25 -23.83 -0.53 -10.43
N LYS A 26 -24.16 -0.10 -11.65
CA LYS A 26 -24.20 -0.96 -12.83
C LYS A 26 -22.83 -0.94 -13.51
N TYR A 27 -22.02 -1.95 -13.23
CA TYR A 27 -20.72 -2.11 -13.87
C TYR A 27 -20.92 -2.61 -15.30
N GLN A 28 -20.36 -1.87 -16.27
CA GLN A 28 -20.45 -2.21 -17.68
C GLN A 28 -19.11 -2.78 -18.15
N GLU A 29 -19.16 -3.92 -18.81
CA GLU A 29 -18.01 -4.57 -19.43
C GLU A 29 -18.33 -5.00 -20.86
N SER A 30 -17.32 -5.50 -21.55
CA SER A 30 -17.46 -6.10 -22.88
C SER A 30 -17.01 -7.55 -22.83
N LEU A 31 -17.94 -8.48 -23.04
CA LEU A 31 -17.63 -9.90 -23.16
C LEU A 31 -17.16 -10.18 -24.60
N VAL A 32 -15.93 -10.66 -24.74
CA VAL A 32 -15.34 -10.97 -26.05
C VAL A 32 -15.28 -12.49 -26.23
N THR A 33 -15.94 -13.00 -27.26
CA THR A 33 -15.86 -14.42 -27.66
C THR A 33 -15.15 -14.54 -28.99
N ARG A 34 -14.14 -15.41 -29.06
CA ARG A 34 -13.40 -15.70 -30.30
C ARG A 34 -13.99 -16.92 -30.99
N THR A 35 -14.38 -16.76 -32.25
CA THR A 35 -14.68 -17.87 -33.18
C THR A 35 -13.47 -18.08 -34.10
N GLU A 36 -13.52 -19.08 -34.99
CA GLU A 36 -12.41 -19.37 -35.92
C GLU A 36 -12.04 -18.18 -36.82
N SER A 37 -13.00 -17.30 -37.14
CA SER A 37 -12.81 -16.19 -38.07
C SER A 37 -13.09 -14.79 -37.49
N GLN A 38 -13.68 -14.68 -36.29
CA GLN A 38 -14.15 -13.40 -35.75
C GLN A 38 -13.94 -13.25 -34.25
N LEU A 39 -13.82 -12.00 -33.79
CA LEU A 39 -14.00 -11.61 -32.40
C LEU A 39 -15.37 -10.95 -32.26
N VAL A 40 -16.27 -11.58 -31.52
CA VAL A 40 -17.61 -11.05 -31.25
C VAL A 40 -17.60 -10.38 -29.88
N VAL A 41 -17.83 -9.07 -29.85
CA VAL A 41 -17.89 -8.27 -28.63
C VAL A 41 -19.35 -8.00 -28.27
N LYS A 42 -19.74 -8.33 -27.04
CA LYS A 42 -21.11 -8.11 -26.52
C LYS A 42 -21.05 -7.24 -25.26
N PRO A 43 -21.86 -6.17 -25.16
CA PRO A 43 -22.01 -5.44 -23.91
C PRO A 43 -22.50 -6.37 -22.81
N TYR A 44 -21.81 -6.39 -21.68
CA TYR A 44 -22.14 -7.15 -20.48
C TYR A 44 -22.32 -6.19 -19.31
N HIS A 45 -23.23 -6.52 -18.40
CA HIS A 45 -23.52 -5.69 -17.25
C HIS A 45 -23.62 -6.55 -16.00
N SER A 46 -22.97 -6.11 -14.92
CA SER A 46 -23.13 -6.66 -13.58
C SER A 46 -23.61 -5.56 -12.64
N SER A 47 -24.59 -5.88 -11.79
CA SER A 47 -25.07 -4.94 -10.77
C SER A 47 -24.38 -5.22 -9.45
N LEU A 48 -23.76 -4.19 -8.89
CA LEU A 48 -23.08 -4.20 -7.60
C LEU A 48 -23.87 -3.34 -6.62
N GLN A 49 -24.14 -3.88 -5.43
CA GLN A 49 -24.65 -3.10 -4.31
C GLN A 49 -23.51 -2.84 -3.33
N ILE A 50 -23.05 -1.60 -3.30
CA ILE A 50 -21.89 -1.19 -2.48
C ILE A 50 -22.42 -0.50 -1.23
N ARG A 51 -21.97 -0.95 -0.07
CA ARG A 51 -22.25 -0.33 1.23
C ARG A 51 -20.97 0.21 1.83
N THR A 52 -20.93 1.52 2.07
CA THR A 52 -19.78 2.22 2.66
C THR A 52 -20.17 2.77 4.04
N SER A 53 -19.38 2.45 5.07
CA SER A 53 -19.57 3.03 6.42
C SER A 53 -19.32 4.54 6.39
N ARG A 54 -20.17 5.31 7.07
CA ARG A 54 -19.97 6.74 7.28
C ARG A 54 -19.07 7.05 8.47
N LYS A 55 -19.01 6.13 9.43
CA LYS A 55 -18.17 6.26 10.61
C LYS A 55 -16.75 5.84 10.25
N VAL A 56 -15.83 6.80 10.35
CA VAL A 56 -14.39 6.57 10.23
C VAL A 56 -13.86 6.11 11.59
N GLY A 57 -13.28 4.92 11.63
CA GLY A 57 -12.69 4.35 12.85
C GLY A 57 -11.29 4.92 13.13
N LYS A 58 -10.82 4.76 14.37
CA LYS A 58 -9.41 4.99 14.68
C LYS A 58 -8.55 3.91 14.03
N ILE A 59 -7.44 4.32 13.42
CA ILE A 59 -6.51 3.39 12.79
C ILE A 59 -5.20 3.35 13.57
N GLY A 60 -4.79 2.14 13.95
CA GLY A 60 -3.44 1.84 14.39
C GLY A 60 -2.58 1.44 13.19
N VAL A 61 -1.36 1.97 13.11
CA VAL A 61 -0.36 1.61 12.09
C VAL A 61 0.86 1.01 12.79
N MET A 62 1.25 -0.19 12.37
CA MET A 62 2.46 -0.87 12.84
C MET A 62 3.46 -0.98 11.67
N LEU A 63 4.64 -0.37 11.84
CA LEU A 63 5.66 -0.33 10.79
C LEU A 63 6.79 -1.30 11.09
N VAL A 64 6.95 -2.32 10.24
CA VAL A 64 8.17 -3.13 10.23
C VAL A 64 9.31 -2.25 9.70
N GLY A 65 10.33 -2.03 10.51
CA GLY A 65 11.41 -1.09 10.18
C GLY A 65 11.10 0.37 10.54
N TRP A 66 10.25 0.60 11.55
CA TRP A 66 9.86 1.93 12.05
C TRP A 66 11.03 2.93 12.25
N GLY A 67 12.19 2.47 12.69
CA GLY A 67 13.38 3.32 12.91
C GLY A 67 14.23 3.61 11.66
N GLY A 68 13.84 3.14 10.48
CA GLY A 68 14.48 3.51 9.22
C GLY A 68 13.91 4.81 8.64
N ASN A 69 14.56 5.35 7.60
CA ASN A 69 14.20 6.63 6.97
C ASN A 69 12.69 6.82 6.79
N ASN A 70 12.01 5.89 6.10
CA ASN A 70 10.58 6.01 5.84
C ASN A 70 9.75 6.02 7.13
N GLY A 71 10.07 5.16 8.09
CA GLY A 71 9.31 5.06 9.33
C GLY A 71 9.49 6.28 10.23
N SER A 72 10.72 6.79 10.35
CA SER A 72 11.01 8.02 11.09
C SER A 72 10.40 9.25 10.43
N THR A 73 10.49 9.36 9.10
CA THR A 73 9.94 10.49 8.34
C THR A 73 8.41 10.48 8.37
N PHE A 74 7.78 9.31 8.21
CA PHE A 74 6.34 9.16 8.36
C PHE A 74 5.87 9.60 9.75
N THR A 75 6.55 9.13 10.81
CA THR A 75 6.22 9.51 12.19
C THR A 75 6.39 11.01 12.41
N ALA A 76 7.48 11.59 11.91
CA ALA A 76 7.73 13.03 12.00
C ALA A 76 6.67 13.84 11.25
N ALA A 77 6.25 13.40 10.04
CA ALA A 77 5.22 14.06 9.25
C ALA A 77 3.86 14.07 9.96
N VAL A 78 3.45 12.93 10.54
CA VAL A 78 2.20 12.85 11.32
C VAL A 78 2.25 13.77 12.54
N LEU A 79 3.35 13.74 13.31
CA LEU A 79 3.49 14.58 14.50
C LEU A 79 3.54 16.08 14.15
N ALA A 80 4.27 16.45 13.09
CA ALA A 80 4.38 17.83 12.66
C ALA A 80 3.03 18.39 12.21
N ASN A 81 2.28 17.66 11.37
CA ASN A 81 0.93 18.07 10.95
C ASN A 81 -0.03 18.11 12.15
N ARG A 82 -0.13 17.04 12.94
CA ARG A 82 -1.02 16.97 14.12
C ARG A 82 -0.80 18.12 15.11
N HIS A 83 0.45 18.49 15.37
CA HIS A 83 0.79 19.53 16.33
C HIS A 83 1.02 20.90 15.68
N GLN A 84 0.78 21.04 14.37
CA GLN A 84 0.96 22.28 13.60
C GLN A 84 2.34 22.92 13.85
N LEU A 85 3.39 22.09 13.81
CA LEU A 85 4.75 22.51 14.11
C LEU A 85 5.37 23.21 12.90
N SER A 86 5.65 24.50 13.03
CA SER A 86 6.38 25.28 12.02
C SER A 86 7.88 25.35 12.32
N TRP A 87 8.70 25.44 11.28
CA TRP A 87 10.15 25.60 11.43
C TRP A 87 10.72 26.62 10.46
N ASN A 88 11.85 27.23 10.82
CA ASN A 88 12.54 28.19 9.96
C ASN A 88 13.53 27.47 9.04
N THR A 89 13.58 27.93 7.80
CA THR A 89 14.59 27.54 6.81
C THR A 89 15.33 28.78 6.31
N LYS A 90 16.38 28.60 5.51
CA LYS A 90 17.04 29.71 4.79
C LYS A 90 16.08 30.50 3.87
N ASN A 91 14.95 29.90 3.50
CA ASN A 91 13.93 30.50 2.63
C ASN A 91 12.72 31.02 3.44
N GLY A 92 12.83 31.12 4.76
CA GLY A 92 11.75 31.56 5.65
C GLY A 92 11.05 30.40 6.37
N ARG A 93 9.98 30.76 7.08
CA ARG A 93 9.14 29.82 7.84
C ARG A 93 8.46 28.83 6.90
N GLN A 94 8.43 27.57 7.31
CA GLN A 94 7.70 26.48 6.68
C GLN A 94 6.69 25.94 7.67
N ASP A 95 5.53 25.53 7.13
CA ASP A 95 4.46 24.89 7.86
C ASP A 95 4.31 23.44 7.37
N PRO A 96 3.88 22.52 8.24
CA PRO A 96 3.73 21.12 7.89
C PRO A 96 2.59 20.94 6.88
N ASN A 97 2.75 19.98 5.97
CA ASN A 97 1.74 19.67 4.96
C ASN A 97 1.84 18.19 4.54
N TRP A 98 0.89 17.77 3.71
CA TRP A 98 0.82 16.43 3.13
C TRP A 98 1.12 16.42 1.62
N PHE A 99 1.96 17.34 1.12
CA PHE A 99 2.34 17.33 -0.30
C PHE A 99 2.99 16.01 -0.69
N GLY A 100 2.66 15.52 -1.89
CA GLY A 100 3.04 14.19 -2.37
C GLY A 100 2.06 13.07 -1.98
N SER A 101 1.13 13.31 -1.04
CA SER A 101 0.04 12.38 -0.76
C SER A 101 -1.10 12.55 -1.75
N ILE A 102 -1.43 11.48 -2.48
CA ILE A 102 -2.58 11.51 -3.41
C ILE A 102 -3.89 11.75 -2.64
N THR A 103 -4.08 11.09 -1.49
CA THR A 103 -5.34 11.21 -0.75
C THR A 103 -5.55 12.60 -0.16
N GLN A 104 -4.46 13.27 0.29
CA GLN A 104 -4.56 14.55 1.00
C GLN A 104 -4.28 15.78 0.13
N ALA A 105 -3.49 15.65 -0.95
CA ALA A 105 -3.05 16.78 -1.76
C ALA A 105 -3.57 16.75 -3.21
N SER A 106 -4.32 15.73 -3.62
CA SER A 106 -4.93 15.68 -4.96
C SER A 106 -6.40 16.06 -4.96
N THR A 107 -6.90 16.40 -6.16
CA THR A 107 -8.30 16.72 -6.40
C THR A 107 -8.90 15.80 -7.46
N VAL A 108 -10.21 15.62 -7.41
CA VAL A 108 -11.00 14.87 -8.38
C VAL A 108 -12.07 15.79 -8.96
N LYS A 109 -12.22 15.76 -10.29
CA LYS A 109 -13.29 16.47 -10.99
C LYS A 109 -14.63 15.82 -10.68
N LEU A 110 -15.55 16.58 -10.09
CA LEU A 110 -16.92 16.13 -9.83
C LEU A 110 -17.83 16.31 -11.04
N GLY A 111 -17.61 17.38 -11.81
CA GLY A 111 -18.48 17.76 -12.92
C GLY A 111 -18.29 19.22 -13.29
N ILE A 112 -19.39 19.85 -13.69
CA ILE A 112 -19.45 21.27 -14.05
C ILE A 112 -20.49 21.99 -13.19
N ASN A 113 -20.31 23.29 -12.96
CA ASN A 113 -21.31 24.14 -12.35
C ASN A 113 -22.31 24.69 -13.39
N GLU A 114 -23.28 25.51 -12.96
CA GLU A 114 -24.28 26.12 -13.84
C GLU A 114 -23.68 27.01 -14.94
N LYS A 115 -22.44 27.48 -14.78
CA LYS A 115 -21.70 28.27 -15.77
C LYS A 115 -20.88 27.40 -16.74
N GLY A 116 -20.91 26.08 -16.58
CA GLY A 116 -20.10 25.15 -17.36
C GLY A 116 -18.64 25.04 -16.92
N GLU A 117 -18.29 25.60 -15.76
CA GLU A 117 -16.92 25.55 -15.24
C GLU A 117 -16.71 24.26 -14.43
N ASP A 118 -15.52 23.67 -14.56
CA ASP A 118 -15.17 22.44 -13.85
C ASP A 118 -15.15 22.63 -12.34
N VAL A 119 -15.80 21.72 -11.62
CA VAL A 119 -15.83 21.68 -10.15
C VAL A 119 -14.98 20.52 -9.67
N PHE A 120 -14.04 20.82 -8.78
CA PHE A 120 -13.11 19.87 -8.19
C PHE A 120 -13.31 19.78 -6.67
N VAL A 121 -13.02 18.62 -6.12
CA VAL A 121 -13.03 18.37 -4.67
C VAL A 121 -11.77 17.61 -4.26
N GLY A 122 -11.32 17.75 -3.01
CA GLY A 122 -10.22 16.95 -2.50
C GLY A 122 -10.55 15.45 -2.54
N MET A 123 -9.58 14.60 -2.88
CA MET A 123 -9.83 13.15 -2.97
C MET A 123 -10.34 12.57 -1.64
N SER A 124 -9.81 13.03 -0.50
CA SER A 124 -10.24 12.65 0.85
C SER A 124 -11.69 13.06 1.18
N GLN A 125 -12.31 13.94 0.40
CA GLN A 125 -13.68 14.41 0.62
C GLN A 125 -14.72 13.63 -0.21
N LEU A 126 -14.31 12.73 -1.10
CA LEU A 126 -15.24 11.94 -1.92
C LEU A 126 -16.06 10.96 -1.08
N LEU A 127 -15.41 10.33 -0.09
CA LEU A 127 -16.01 9.39 0.84
C LEU A 127 -15.37 9.58 2.22
N PRO A 128 -16.06 9.21 3.31
CA PRO A 128 -15.49 9.23 4.65
C PRO A 128 -14.17 8.47 4.70
N MET A 129 -13.08 9.19 4.98
CA MET A 129 -11.72 8.71 4.96
C MET A 129 -11.00 9.11 6.24
N VAL A 130 -10.01 8.31 6.63
CA VAL A 130 -9.16 8.57 7.80
C VAL A 130 -8.23 9.75 7.50
N ASP A 131 -8.17 10.68 8.44
CA ASP A 131 -7.17 11.73 8.44
C ASP A 131 -5.82 11.15 8.92
N PRO A 132 -4.71 11.33 8.19
CA PRO A 132 -3.39 10.93 8.65
C PRO A 132 -3.03 11.48 10.04
N ASP A 133 -3.57 12.63 10.41
CA ASP A 133 -3.38 13.24 11.72
C ASP A 133 -4.06 12.44 12.84
N ASP A 134 -4.96 11.50 12.55
CA ASP A 134 -5.63 10.62 13.53
C ASP A 134 -4.92 9.25 13.70
N LEU A 135 -3.83 8.99 12.98
CA LEU A 135 -3.14 7.70 13.02
C LEU A 135 -2.40 7.45 14.34
N VAL A 136 -2.63 6.29 14.95
CA VAL A 136 -1.92 5.86 16.17
C VAL A 136 -0.79 4.91 15.79
N HIS A 137 0.42 5.13 16.30
CA HIS A 137 1.59 4.32 15.95
C HIS A 137 1.86 3.22 16.99
N GLY A 138 2.07 1.98 16.52
CA GLY A 138 2.51 0.83 17.32
C GLY A 138 3.79 0.20 16.76
N THR A 139 4.49 -0.64 17.53
CA THR A 139 5.85 -1.11 17.17
C THR A 139 5.95 -2.62 16.91
N GLY A 140 6.82 -2.96 15.96
CA GLY A 140 7.51 -4.25 15.84
C GLY A 140 8.93 -3.97 15.34
N GLN A 141 9.95 -4.09 16.20
CA GLN A 141 11.33 -3.71 15.85
C GLN A 141 12.27 -4.91 15.90
N GLY A 142 12.76 -5.33 14.73
CA GLY A 142 14.04 -6.04 14.63
C GLY A 142 15.17 -5.02 14.66
N ARG A 143 16.11 -5.11 15.61
CA ARG A 143 17.37 -4.34 15.53
C ARG A 143 18.16 -4.81 14.30
N PRO A 144 18.85 -3.94 13.56
CA PRO A 144 19.86 -4.40 12.62
C PRO A 144 21.02 -4.98 13.44
N ARG A 145 20.99 -6.28 13.71
CA ARG A 145 22.20 -6.99 14.13
C ARG A 145 23.07 -7.18 12.88
N HIS A 146 24.39 -7.05 13.05
CA HIS A 146 25.35 -7.62 12.12
C HIS A 146 25.15 -9.15 12.15
N GLU A 147 24.17 -9.63 11.39
CA GLU A 147 24.01 -11.04 11.10
C GLU A 147 24.93 -11.39 9.93
N PRO A 148 25.62 -12.54 9.98
CA PRO A 148 26.33 -13.06 8.81
C PRO A 148 25.37 -13.15 7.62
N ASP A 149 25.88 -12.90 6.43
CA ASP A 149 25.14 -12.88 5.16
C ASP A 149 24.51 -14.25 4.81
N HIS A 150 23.39 -14.58 5.45
CA HIS A 150 22.58 -15.77 5.15
C HIS A 150 21.16 -15.41 4.70
N ARG A 151 20.97 -14.22 4.11
CA ARG A 151 19.67 -13.81 3.56
C ARG A 151 19.61 -14.20 2.08
N HIS A 152 18.99 -15.34 1.81
CA HIS A 152 18.67 -15.81 0.47
C HIS A 152 17.64 -14.87 -0.19
N PRO A 153 17.73 -14.59 -1.51
CA PRO A 153 16.57 -14.10 -2.24
C PRO A 153 15.46 -15.13 -2.05
N LEU A 154 14.27 -14.73 -1.60
CA LEU A 154 13.13 -15.65 -1.51
C LEU A 154 12.95 -16.30 -2.88
N PRO A 155 13.12 -17.64 -3.00
CA PRO A 155 13.03 -18.32 -4.28
C PRO A 155 11.59 -18.24 -4.80
N ALA A 156 11.43 -18.60 -6.06
CA ALA A 156 10.14 -18.98 -6.61
C ALA A 156 9.40 -19.90 -5.61
N VAL A 157 8.08 -19.73 -5.49
CA VAL A 157 7.21 -20.48 -4.57
C VAL A 157 7.59 -21.98 -4.59
N ILE A 158 8.02 -22.50 -3.44
CA ILE A 158 8.41 -23.91 -3.33
C ILE A 158 7.17 -24.74 -2.97
N ALA A 159 6.86 -25.73 -3.82
CA ALA A 159 5.79 -26.68 -3.56
C ALA A 159 6.06 -27.47 -2.26
N GLY A 160 5.05 -27.62 -1.41
CA GLY A 160 5.21 -28.22 -0.09
C GLY A 160 5.74 -27.29 1.00
N VAL A 161 6.08 -26.03 0.67
CA VAL A 161 6.63 -25.05 1.64
C VAL A 161 5.82 -23.76 1.63
N HIS A 162 5.64 -23.11 0.47
CA HIS A 162 5.01 -21.78 0.36
C HIS A 162 3.72 -21.78 -0.44
N ASP A 163 3.35 -22.93 -0.99
CA ASP A 163 2.25 -23.09 -1.94
C ASP A 163 0.87 -23.04 -1.29
N THR A 164 0.75 -23.52 -0.05
CA THR A 164 -0.52 -23.52 0.70
C THR A 164 -0.38 -22.96 2.12
N SER A 165 -1.52 -22.56 2.70
CA SER A 165 -1.63 -22.10 4.10
C SER A 165 -1.12 -23.16 5.09
N ASP A 166 -1.45 -24.42 4.86
CA ASP A 166 -1.01 -25.52 5.73
C ASP A 166 0.50 -25.79 5.62
N ASN A 167 1.04 -25.72 4.40
CA ASN A 167 2.45 -25.98 4.16
C ASN A 167 3.33 -24.88 4.74
N ILE A 168 2.91 -23.61 4.62
CA ILE A 168 3.66 -22.49 5.21
C ILE A 168 3.65 -22.54 6.74
N GLU A 169 2.56 -22.99 7.35
CA GLU A 169 2.47 -23.22 8.80
C GLU A 169 3.41 -24.34 9.25
N LYS A 170 3.44 -25.47 8.52
CA LYS A 170 4.37 -26.58 8.81
C LYS A 170 5.83 -26.15 8.66
N ALA A 171 6.16 -25.43 7.59
CA ALA A 171 7.49 -24.92 7.34
C ALA A 171 7.95 -23.93 8.41
N LEU A 172 7.05 -23.03 8.87
CA LEU A 172 7.31 -22.12 9.98
C LEU A 172 7.64 -22.88 11.27
N ARG A 173 6.83 -23.88 11.63
CA ARG A 173 7.03 -24.70 12.83
C ARG A 173 8.31 -25.53 12.78
N ALA A 174 8.70 -25.96 11.58
CA ALA A 174 9.95 -26.68 11.34
C ALA A 174 11.19 -25.76 11.27
N ASN A 175 11.02 -24.45 11.44
CA ASN A 175 12.09 -23.45 11.28
C ASN A 175 12.79 -23.56 9.92
N HIS A 176 12.00 -23.77 8.86
CA HIS A 176 12.50 -23.95 7.50
C HIS A 176 13.21 -22.68 7.01
N SER A 177 14.41 -22.82 6.42
CA SER A 177 15.29 -21.69 6.06
C SER A 177 14.67 -20.71 5.06
N GLU A 178 13.73 -21.18 4.25
CA GLU A 178 13.03 -20.38 3.25
C GLU A 178 11.83 -19.59 3.81
N ILE A 179 11.56 -19.66 5.11
CA ILE A 179 10.59 -18.80 5.77
C ILE A 179 11.28 -17.51 6.20
N SER A 180 11.07 -16.45 5.42
CA SER A 180 11.66 -15.15 5.71
C SER A 180 10.99 -14.45 6.91
N PRO A 181 11.69 -13.52 7.58
CA PRO A 181 11.08 -12.68 8.60
C PRO A 181 9.84 -11.91 8.11
N SER A 182 9.81 -11.45 6.86
CA SER A 182 8.63 -10.74 6.32
C SER A 182 7.43 -11.67 6.16
N THR A 183 7.65 -12.95 5.80
CA THR A 183 6.61 -13.98 5.80
C THR A 183 6.04 -14.17 7.20
N ILE A 184 6.88 -14.20 8.24
CA ILE A 184 6.42 -14.32 9.64
C ILE A 184 5.54 -13.13 10.03
N PHE A 185 5.96 -11.90 9.72
CA PHE A 185 5.15 -10.71 9.99
C PHE A 185 3.82 -10.73 9.24
N ALA A 186 3.80 -11.16 7.98
CA ALA A 186 2.59 -11.28 7.20
C ALA A 186 1.60 -12.28 7.82
N LEU A 187 2.08 -13.48 8.17
CA LEU A 187 1.26 -14.51 8.81
C LEU A 187 0.71 -14.04 10.16
N ALA A 188 1.54 -13.43 11.00
CA ALA A 188 1.11 -12.89 12.28
C ALA A 188 0.05 -11.78 12.11
N ALA A 189 0.23 -10.86 11.17
CA ALA A 189 -0.76 -9.82 10.90
C ALA A 189 -2.10 -10.43 10.46
N ILE A 190 -2.07 -11.41 9.55
CA ILE A 190 -3.26 -12.11 9.06
C ILE A 190 -3.98 -12.85 10.20
N ASP A 191 -3.25 -13.56 11.04
CA ASP A 191 -3.85 -14.33 12.15
C ASP A 191 -4.49 -13.45 13.21
N GLU A 192 -3.96 -12.23 13.42
CA GLU A 192 -4.51 -11.21 14.31
C GLU A 192 -5.63 -10.38 13.66
N GLY A 193 -6.02 -10.69 12.41
CA GLY A 193 -7.06 -9.95 11.69
C GLY A 193 -6.62 -8.57 11.18
N CYS A 194 -5.32 -8.30 11.14
CA CYS A 194 -4.74 -7.04 10.70
C CYS A 194 -4.37 -7.07 9.21
N CYS A 195 -4.76 -6.03 8.46
CA CYS A 195 -4.32 -5.86 7.09
C CYS A 195 -2.79 -5.78 7.00
N TYR A 196 -2.19 -6.45 6.01
CA TYR A 196 -0.74 -6.44 5.80
C TYR A 196 -0.38 -5.78 4.47
N ILE A 197 0.56 -4.83 4.49
CA ILE A 197 1.04 -4.13 3.30
C ILE A 197 2.55 -4.32 3.17
N ASN A 198 2.98 -4.92 2.06
CA ASN A 198 4.40 -5.07 1.73
C ASN A 198 4.88 -3.90 0.87
N GLY A 199 5.53 -2.92 1.50
CA GLY A 199 6.15 -1.78 0.82
C GLY A 199 7.53 -2.06 0.22
N SER A 200 8.05 -3.28 0.35
CA SER A 200 9.35 -3.69 -0.17
C SER A 200 9.20 -4.68 -1.31
N PRO A 201 10.21 -4.82 -2.20
CA PRO A 201 10.06 -5.62 -3.42
C PRO A 201 10.15 -7.14 -3.18
N GLN A 202 10.44 -7.60 -1.95
CA GLN A 202 10.54 -9.03 -1.69
C GLN A 202 9.19 -9.72 -1.88
N ASN A 203 9.21 -10.96 -2.37
CA ASN A 203 8.02 -11.77 -2.64
C ASN A 203 7.39 -12.35 -1.36
N THR A 204 6.98 -11.49 -0.42
CA THR A 204 6.41 -11.91 0.87
C THR A 204 5.03 -12.56 0.70
N ILE A 205 4.24 -12.07 -0.27
CA ILE A 205 2.84 -12.46 -0.49
C ILE A 205 2.81 -13.64 -1.49
N VAL A 206 3.33 -14.79 -1.03
CA VAL A 206 3.28 -16.07 -1.76
C VAL A 206 1.91 -16.73 -1.67
N SER A 207 1.66 -17.77 -2.47
CA SER A 207 0.35 -18.44 -2.57
C SER A 207 -0.22 -18.86 -1.20
N GLY A 208 0.59 -19.46 -0.32
CA GLY A 208 0.14 -19.84 1.02
C GLY A 208 -0.23 -18.66 1.93
N VAL A 209 0.39 -17.48 1.73
CA VAL A 209 0.03 -16.25 2.45
C VAL A 209 -1.31 -15.70 1.93
N ILE A 210 -1.51 -15.73 0.60
CA ILE A 210 -2.77 -15.32 -0.03
C ILE A 210 -3.91 -16.23 0.47
N GLU A 211 -3.70 -17.54 0.42
CA GLU A 211 -4.69 -18.51 0.87
C GLU A 211 -5.05 -18.31 2.36
N ARG A 212 -4.04 -18.07 3.23
CA ARG A 212 -4.31 -17.77 4.66
C ARG A 212 -5.09 -16.48 4.83
N ALA A 213 -4.79 -15.44 4.04
CA ALA A 213 -5.51 -14.17 4.08
C ALA A 213 -6.98 -14.33 3.65
N GLU A 214 -7.23 -15.11 2.58
CA GLU A 214 -8.58 -15.44 2.12
C GLU A 214 -9.36 -16.23 3.17
N GLN A 215 -8.73 -17.25 3.77
CA GLN A 215 -9.32 -18.06 4.85
C GLN A 215 -9.72 -17.21 6.07
N ARG A 216 -8.97 -16.14 6.37
CA ARG A 216 -9.23 -15.23 7.51
C ARG A 216 -10.06 -14.01 7.15
N GLY A 217 -10.32 -13.77 5.86
CA GLY A 217 -11.02 -12.56 5.39
C GLY A 217 -10.22 -11.27 5.64
N VAL A 218 -8.89 -11.33 5.54
CA VAL A 218 -7.98 -10.21 5.80
C VAL A 218 -7.37 -9.68 4.50
N PHE A 219 -7.18 -8.37 4.40
CA PHE A 219 -6.55 -7.78 3.22
C PHE A 219 -5.02 -7.87 3.28
N VAL A 220 -4.44 -8.33 2.18
CA VAL A 220 -3.00 -8.25 1.91
C VAL A 220 -2.77 -7.46 0.64
N ALA A 221 -1.76 -6.59 0.64
CA ALA A 221 -1.37 -5.80 -0.53
C ALA A 221 0.14 -5.67 -0.60
N GLY A 222 0.69 -5.53 -1.80
CA GLY A 222 2.13 -5.36 -1.94
C GLY A 222 2.56 -5.21 -3.37
N LEU A 223 3.83 -4.87 -3.54
CA LEU A 223 4.44 -4.79 -4.85
C LEU A 223 4.83 -6.19 -5.33
N LYS A 224 4.47 -6.53 -6.57
CA LYS A 224 5.03 -7.66 -7.31
C LYS A 224 5.67 -7.14 -8.59
N PRO A 225 6.75 -6.35 -8.49
CA PRO A 225 7.38 -5.78 -9.68
C PRO A 225 7.96 -6.92 -10.53
N VAL A 226 7.48 -7.03 -11.76
CA VAL A 226 7.98 -8.03 -12.74
C VAL A 226 9.06 -7.42 -13.64
N SER A 227 9.10 -6.09 -13.80
CA SER A 227 10.14 -5.36 -14.54
C SER A 227 10.10 -3.87 -14.23
N ILE A 228 11.26 -3.28 -13.91
CA ILE A 228 11.47 -1.82 -13.81
C ILE A 228 12.91 -1.54 -14.25
N VAL A 229 13.13 -0.68 -15.25
CA VAL A 229 14.48 -0.22 -15.64
C VAL A 229 14.64 1.23 -15.21
N SER A 230 15.54 1.49 -14.26
CA SER A 230 15.81 2.84 -13.76
C SER A 230 17.23 2.90 -13.16
N TYR A 231 18.02 3.88 -13.57
CA TYR A 231 19.36 4.14 -13.03
C TYR A 231 19.25 5.06 -11.82
N ASN A 232 19.69 4.60 -10.65
CA ASN A 232 19.62 5.40 -9.42
C ASN A 232 20.92 5.31 -8.59
N HIS A 233 21.25 6.40 -7.90
CA HIS A 233 22.36 6.48 -6.96
C HIS A 233 21.82 7.02 -5.64
N LEU A 234 22.05 6.30 -4.53
CA LEU A 234 21.59 6.69 -3.19
C LEU A 234 22.65 6.36 -2.13
N GLY A 235 22.75 7.21 -1.11
CA GLY A 235 23.76 7.15 -0.05
C GLY A 235 23.22 6.80 1.33
N ASN A 236 21.91 6.59 1.45
CA ASN A 236 21.23 6.22 2.70
C ASN A 236 21.34 4.70 3.00
N ASN A 237 20.67 4.25 4.08
CA ASN A 237 20.71 2.84 4.50
C ASN A 237 20.05 1.89 3.50
N ASP A 238 19.07 2.36 2.70
CA ASP A 238 18.51 1.56 1.60
C ASP A 238 19.57 1.32 0.53
N GLY A 239 20.29 2.37 0.12
CA GLY A 239 21.41 2.26 -0.82
C GLY A 239 22.52 1.33 -0.33
N LYS A 240 22.86 1.41 0.95
CA LYS A 240 23.84 0.50 1.57
C LYS A 240 23.34 -0.95 1.57
N ASN A 241 22.08 -1.20 1.91
CA ASN A 241 21.50 -2.54 1.90
C ASN A 241 21.44 -3.13 0.48
N LEU A 242 21.06 -2.31 -0.50
CA LEU A 242 20.98 -2.68 -1.92
C LEU A 242 22.33 -2.82 -2.62
N SER A 243 23.43 -2.41 -1.98
CA SER A 243 24.79 -2.66 -2.49
C SER A 243 25.18 -4.14 -2.46
N ALA A 244 24.50 -4.94 -1.62
CA ALA A 244 24.70 -6.37 -1.55
C ALA A 244 23.94 -7.07 -2.70
N PRO A 245 24.61 -7.92 -3.53
CA PRO A 245 24.00 -8.52 -4.72
C PRO A 245 22.71 -9.31 -4.48
N LYS A 246 22.54 -9.96 -3.32
CA LYS A 246 21.32 -10.74 -3.01
C LYS A 246 20.11 -9.84 -2.75
N GLN A 247 20.32 -8.73 -2.07
CA GLN A 247 19.32 -7.71 -1.79
C GLN A 247 18.99 -6.93 -3.05
N PHE A 248 20.01 -6.67 -3.88
CA PHE A 248 19.83 -6.10 -5.20
C PHE A 248 18.97 -6.98 -6.11
N ARG A 249 19.20 -8.30 -6.12
CA ARG A 249 18.37 -9.28 -6.85
C ARG A 249 16.90 -9.30 -6.47
N SER A 250 16.54 -8.91 -5.25
CA SER A 250 15.12 -8.74 -4.88
C SER A 250 14.45 -7.55 -5.57
N LYS A 251 15.25 -6.65 -6.16
CA LYS A 251 14.84 -5.46 -6.91
C LYS A 251 15.19 -5.58 -8.41
N GLU A 252 15.96 -6.60 -8.81
CA GLU A 252 16.24 -6.98 -10.21
C GLU A 252 15.37 -8.17 -10.64
N PRO A 253 14.32 -7.95 -11.43
CA PRO A 253 13.79 -9.01 -12.28
C PRO A 253 14.70 -9.20 -13.51
N ASP A 254 14.37 -10.17 -14.37
CA ASP A 254 15.21 -10.79 -15.42
C ASP A 254 15.99 -9.87 -16.40
N HIS A 255 15.89 -8.53 -16.36
CA HIS A 255 16.83 -7.61 -17.03
C HIS A 255 17.09 -6.28 -16.26
N VAL A 256 18.30 -5.73 -16.52
CA VAL A 256 19.13 -4.74 -15.79
C VAL A 256 18.42 -3.60 -15.03
N VAL A 257 18.57 -3.62 -13.71
CA VAL A 257 18.57 -2.43 -12.83
C VAL A 257 20.04 -2.09 -12.54
N VAL A 258 20.39 -0.82 -12.33
CA VAL A 258 21.69 -0.44 -11.72
C VAL A 258 21.43 0.51 -10.57
N ILE A 259 21.57 0.02 -9.35
CA ILE A 259 21.61 0.85 -8.14
C ILE A 259 23.05 0.87 -7.66
N LYS A 260 23.65 2.06 -7.55
CA LYS A 260 24.96 2.22 -6.92
C LYS A 260 24.83 2.94 -5.59
N TYR A 261 25.46 2.38 -4.56
CA TYR A 261 25.64 3.06 -3.29
C TYR A 261 26.68 4.17 -3.44
N VAL A 262 26.27 5.41 -3.20
CA VAL A 262 27.13 6.59 -3.27
C VAL A 262 26.95 7.38 -1.97
N PRO A 263 27.80 7.17 -0.95
CA PRO A 263 27.60 7.79 0.38
C PRO A 263 27.41 9.31 0.34
N TYR A 264 28.07 9.98 -0.61
CA TYR A 264 28.07 11.44 -0.74
C TYR A 264 26.68 12.04 -1.04
N VAL A 265 25.77 11.31 -1.70
CA VAL A 265 24.46 11.87 -2.08
C VAL A 265 23.43 11.86 -0.95
N GLY A 266 23.65 11.09 0.13
CA GLY A 266 22.70 11.00 1.24
C GLY A 266 21.39 10.30 0.87
N GLU A 267 20.27 10.76 1.43
CA GLU A 267 18.91 10.33 1.06
C GLU A 267 18.46 10.90 -0.28
#